data_AF-A0A9E4UHV5-F1
#
_entry.id   AF-A0A9E4UHV5-F1
#
_cell.length_a   1.000
_cell.length_b   1.000
_cell.length_c   1.000
_cell.angle_alpha   90.00
_cell.angle_beta   90.00
_cell.angle_gamma   90.00
#
_symmetry.space_group_name_H-M   'P 1'
#
loop_
_entity.id
_entity.type
_entity.pdbx_description
1 polymer ?
#
loop_
_entity_poly.entity_id
_entity_poly.type
_entity_poly.pdbx_seq_one_letter_code
_entity_poly.pdbx_strand_id
1 'polypeptide(L)'
;MYLPIEVARFTLAEFNRNLEGLSEDDARARMNKAGGGEMNAITWAMAHIAGHWLSRPERLENFDFRSADPAPPTLADARAWLDEAAAFTEGWLPNADPELLGSKPDFLGGESIGTGVMRATLHTWFHCGEINAVRQLLGHPEIAFLGNITEHLEWRDPAGRGTTYRPDDLARFAISEFERGLKGLTAEEAVARVAKADGTRMNSITWTMGHVSTGWLFDYALMTGERFQFGERVFFGPGADPTPPILEEMRVMFAQAKSLTETWLPDATDELLSSKRDFGPQAAEKLGTQLMRAILHTWFHTGETNAMRQMLGHGEIQFVGRMRGRLEYGGAA
;
A
#
# COMPACT_ATOMS: atom_id res chain seq x y z
N MET A 1 14.97 -0.71 -12.29
CA MET A 1 14.00 -1.80 -12.20
C MET A 1 14.12 -2.46 -10.85
N TYR A 2 12.98 -2.86 -10.29
CA TYR A 2 12.91 -3.64 -9.07
C TYR A 2 12.72 -5.11 -9.41
N LEU A 3 13.51 -5.97 -8.77
CA LEU A 3 13.16 -7.38 -8.76
C LEU A 3 11.98 -7.56 -7.78
N PRO A 4 10.93 -8.31 -8.14
CA PRO A 4 9.80 -8.57 -7.23
C PRO A 4 10.23 -9.04 -5.84
N ILE A 5 11.36 -9.77 -5.76
CA ILE A 5 11.98 -10.18 -4.50
C ILE A 5 12.41 -9.04 -3.59
N GLU A 6 13.03 -8.00 -4.14
CA GLU A 6 13.55 -6.89 -3.36
C GLU A 6 12.38 -6.10 -2.77
N VAL A 7 11.34 -5.89 -3.57
CA VAL A 7 10.10 -5.25 -3.11
C VAL A 7 9.41 -6.11 -2.05
N ALA A 8 9.33 -7.42 -2.25
CA ALA A 8 8.72 -8.34 -1.28
C ALA A 8 9.44 -8.34 0.07
N ARG A 9 10.78 -8.48 0.06
CA ARG A 9 11.62 -8.42 1.27
C ARG A 9 11.45 -7.10 2.00
N PHE A 10 11.57 -5.99 1.28
CA PHE A 10 11.37 -4.66 1.83
C PHE A 10 9.98 -4.51 2.45
N THR A 11 8.95 -5.01 1.76
CA THR A 11 7.57 -4.94 2.22
C THR A 11 7.34 -5.72 3.51
N LEU A 12 7.88 -6.93 3.65
CA LEU A 12 7.78 -7.70 4.88
C LEU A 12 8.57 -7.07 6.05
N ALA A 13 9.73 -6.48 5.76
CA ALA A 13 10.49 -5.72 6.76
C ALA A 13 9.71 -4.50 7.26
N GLU A 14 9.12 -3.72 6.35
CA GLU A 14 8.30 -2.56 6.69
C GLU A 14 7.00 -2.94 7.40
N PHE A 15 6.38 -4.06 7.02
CA PHE A 15 5.23 -4.59 7.73
C PHE A 15 5.60 -4.93 9.19
N ASN A 16 6.74 -5.58 9.42
CA ASN A 16 7.23 -5.84 10.77
C ASN A 16 7.53 -4.56 11.56
N ARG A 17 8.15 -3.55 10.93
CA ARG A 17 8.39 -2.23 11.52
C ARG A 17 7.08 -1.58 12.00
N ASN A 18 6.01 -1.66 11.19
CA ASN A 18 4.70 -1.11 11.54
C ASN A 18 4.03 -1.80 12.73
N LEU A 19 4.53 -2.96 13.15
CA LEU A 19 4.03 -3.73 14.29
C LEU A 19 4.88 -3.51 15.56
N GLU A 20 5.94 -2.71 15.51
CA GLU A 20 6.77 -2.40 16.68
C GLU A 20 5.98 -1.66 17.76
N GLY A 21 6.28 -1.98 19.02
CA GLY A 21 5.63 -1.34 20.19
C GLY A 21 4.16 -1.73 20.43
N LEU A 22 3.61 -2.71 19.71
CA LEU A 22 2.27 -3.24 20.02
C LEU A 22 2.28 -4.10 21.28
N SER A 23 1.31 -3.86 22.16
CA SER A 23 0.97 -4.75 23.27
C SER A 23 0.05 -5.89 22.80
N GLU A 24 -0.06 -6.97 23.60
CA GLU A 24 -1.03 -8.05 23.34
C GLU A 24 -2.46 -7.50 23.27
N ASP A 25 -2.81 -6.60 24.20
CA ASP A 25 -4.14 -6.00 24.29
C ASP A 25 -4.46 -5.15 23.05
N ASP A 26 -3.54 -4.27 22.63
CA ASP A 26 -3.72 -3.44 21.43
C ASP A 26 -3.78 -4.28 20.15
N ALA A 27 -2.91 -5.29 20.05
CA ALA A 27 -2.84 -6.11 18.85
C ALA A 27 -4.13 -6.95 18.65
N ARG A 28 -4.81 -7.30 19.74
CA ARG A 28 -6.05 -8.09 19.73
C ARG A 28 -7.31 -7.25 19.85
N ALA A 29 -7.17 -5.94 20.07
CA ALA A 29 -8.29 -5.03 20.17
C ALA A 29 -9.10 -5.01 18.87
N ARG A 30 -10.41 -4.89 19.02
CA ARG A 30 -11.38 -4.79 17.94
C ARG A 30 -12.15 -3.47 18.07
N MET A 31 -12.28 -2.74 16.96
CA MET A 31 -12.92 -1.43 16.94
C MET A 31 -14.37 -1.55 16.48
N ASN A 32 -15.31 -0.96 17.23
CA ASN A 32 -16.73 -0.97 16.86
C ASN A 32 -16.98 -0.12 15.61
N LYS A 33 -17.71 -0.67 14.65
CA LYS A 33 -18.14 0.04 13.43
C LYS A 33 -19.45 0.78 13.67
N ALA A 34 -19.66 1.93 13.01
CA ALA A 34 -20.90 2.70 13.15
C ALA A 34 -22.17 1.91 12.73
N GLY A 35 -22.03 0.94 11.81
CA GLY A 35 -23.12 0.07 11.34
C GLY A 35 -23.32 -1.22 12.15
N GLY A 36 -22.58 -1.38 13.26
CA GLY A 36 -22.53 -2.64 14.02
C GLY A 36 -21.43 -3.58 13.53
N GLY A 37 -21.06 -4.52 14.41
CA GLY A 37 -19.90 -5.39 14.21
C GLY A 37 -18.58 -4.68 14.51
N GLU A 38 -17.49 -5.38 14.24
CA GLU A 38 -16.15 -4.97 14.64
C GLU A 38 -15.16 -5.00 13.47
N MET A 39 -14.14 -4.15 13.54
CA MET A 39 -12.93 -4.25 12.72
C MET A 39 -12.16 -5.54 13.05
N ASN A 40 -11.37 -6.00 12.09
CA ASN A 40 -10.40 -7.05 12.34
C ASN A 40 -9.33 -6.56 13.33
N ALA A 41 -8.90 -7.44 14.22
CA ALA A 41 -7.77 -7.17 15.10
C ALA A 41 -6.46 -7.14 14.30
N ILE A 42 -5.44 -6.45 14.80
CA ILE A 42 -4.12 -6.39 14.15
C ILE A 42 -3.52 -7.80 14.05
N THR A 43 -3.66 -8.65 15.07
CA THR A 43 -3.14 -10.04 15.00
C THR A 43 -3.85 -10.89 13.95
N TRP A 44 -5.12 -10.59 13.62
CA TRP A 44 -5.79 -11.22 12.48
C TRP A 44 -5.17 -10.76 11.15
N ALA A 45 -4.92 -9.46 10.97
CA ALA A 45 -4.27 -8.93 9.77
C ALA A 45 -2.85 -9.52 9.61
N MET A 46 -2.10 -9.67 10.70
CA MET A 46 -0.79 -10.34 10.71
C MET A 46 -0.89 -11.79 10.20
N ALA A 47 -1.82 -12.58 10.74
CA ALA A 47 -2.04 -13.96 10.35
C ALA A 47 -2.47 -14.08 8.87
N HIS A 48 -3.39 -13.20 8.44
CA HIS A 48 -3.86 -13.12 7.07
C HIS A 48 -2.73 -12.81 6.08
N ILE A 49 -1.88 -11.84 6.39
CA ILE A 49 -0.68 -11.55 5.60
C ILE A 49 0.27 -12.74 5.57
N ALA A 50 0.57 -13.35 6.72
CA ALA A 50 1.41 -14.55 6.76
C ALA A 50 0.86 -15.66 5.85
N GLY A 51 -0.46 -15.90 5.88
CA GLY A 51 -1.15 -16.82 5.00
C GLY A 51 -0.95 -16.53 3.51
N HIS A 52 -1.05 -15.27 3.10
CA HIS A 52 -0.80 -14.85 1.72
C HIS A 52 0.63 -15.14 1.24
N TRP A 53 1.62 -15.03 2.12
CA TRP A 53 3.01 -15.32 1.79
C TRP A 53 3.36 -16.81 1.89
N LEU A 54 2.66 -17.54 2.77
CA LEU A 54 2.86 -18.97 3.01
C LEU A 54 1.99 -19.87 2.13
N SER A 55 1.00 -19.32 1.42
CA SER A 55 -0.01 -20.10 0.71
C SER A 55 0.63 -21.11 -0.25
N ARG A 56 0.59 -22.38 0.17
CA ARG A 56 0.87 -23.59 -0.60
C ARG A 56 -0.40 -24.44 -0.56
N PRO A 57 -0.77 -25.13 -1.65
CA PRO A 57 -1.93 -26.05 -1.64
C PRO A 57 -1.90 -27.02 -0.46
N GLU A 58 -0.70 -27.48 -0.07
CA GLU A 58 -0.47 -28.50 0.96
C GLU A 58 -0.59 -28.02 2.42
N ARG A 59 -0.73 -26.71 2.66
CA ARG A 59 -0.77 -26.13 4.03
C ARG A 59 -2.04 -25.34 4.34
N LEU A 60 -2.96 -25.23 3.39
CA LEU A 60 -4.21 -24.47 3.51
C LEU A 60 -5.33 -25.23 4.25
N GLU A 61 -5.07 -26.42 4.77
CA GLU A 61 -6.13 -27.29 5.30
C GLU A 61 -6.64 -26.91 6.70
N ASN A 62 -5.94 -26.05 7.46
CA ASN A 62 -6.22 -25.87 8.90
C ASN A 62 -6.44 -24.43 9.38
N PHE A 63 -6.49 -23.43 8.49
CA PHE A 63 -6.77 -22.05 8.88
C PHE A 63 -7.74 -21.39 7.88
N ASP A 64 -8.94 -21.05 8.34
CA ASP A 64 -9.92 -20.35 7.51
C ASP A 64 -9.61 -18.85 7.49
N PHE A 65 -8.80 -18.43 6.51
CA PHE A 65 -8.49 -17.02 6.24
C PHE A 65 -9.73 -16.19 5.83
N ARG A 66 -10.90 -16.79 5.67
CA ARG A 66 -12.07 -16.15 5.03
C ARG A 66 -13.04 -15.51 6.01
N SER A 67 -12.81 -15.63 7.32
CA SER A 67 -13.62 -14.93 8.31
C SER A 67 -12.79 -14.44 9.51
N ALA A 68 -13.21 -13.32 10.09
CA ALA A 68 -12.65 -12.80 11.32
C ALA A 68 -12.98 -13.79 12.45
N ASP A 69 -12.03 -14.67 12.81
CA ASP A 69 -12.21 -15.57 13.94
C ASP A 69 -12.62 -14.74 15.18
N PRO A 70 -13.74 -15.06 15.87
CA PRO A 70 -14.15 -14.35 17.07
C PRO A 70 -13.03 -14.28 18.12
N ALA A 71 -12.10 -15.24 18.14
CA ALA A 71 -10.88 -15.19 18.93
C ALA A 71 -9.67 -14.92 18.00
N PRO A 72 -9.23 -13.65 17.84
CA PRO A 72 -8.04 -13.37 17.06
C PRO A 72 -6.82 -14.06 17.72
N PRO A 73 -5.81 -14.48 16.93
CA PRO A 73 -4.63 -15.17 17.45
C PRO A 73 -3.86 -14.31 18.47
N THR A 74 -3.05 -14.95 19.32
CA THR A 74 -2.13 -14.21 20.20
C THR A 74 -1.15 -13.39 19.38
N LEU A 75 -0.58 -12.32 19.94
CA LEU A 75 0.47 -11.57 19.24
C LEU A 75 1.71 -12.44 19.00
N ALA A 76 2.00 -13.37 19.93
CA ALA A 76 3.10 -14.31 19.80
C ALA A 76 2.90 -15.28 18.61
N ASP A 77 1.72 -15.89 18.48
CA ASP A 77 1.42 -16.82 17.37
C ASP A 77 1.44 -16.07 16.03
N ALA A 78 0.79 -14.91 15.97
CA ALA A 78 0.75 -14.09 14.77
C ALA A 78 2.16 -13.64 14.34
N ARG A 79 3.05 -13.33 15.30
CA ARG A 79 4.45 -13.03 15.01
C ARG A 79 5.19 -14.24 14.47
N ALA A 80 5.01 -15.41 15.08
CA ALA A 80 5.66 -16.64 14.63
C ALA A 80 5.29 -16.99 13.17
N TRP A 81 4.03 -16.79 12.77
CA TRP A 81 3.61 -16.99 11.38
C TRP A 81 4.22 -15.97 10.41
N LEU A 82 4.36 -14.70 10.80
CA LEU A 82 5.05 -13.70 9.98
C LEU A 82 6.55 -14.00 9.85
N ASP A 83 7.20 -14.46 10.93
CA ASP A 83 8.60 -14.87 10.89
C ASP A 83 8.78 -16.08 9.97
N GLU A 84 7.86 -17.04 9.99
CA GLU A 84 7.84 -18.16 9.04
C GLU A 84 7.65 -17.67 7.60
N ALA A 85 6.72 -16.76 7.35
CA ALA A 85 6.49 -16.15 6.04
C ALA A 85 7.73 -15.42 5.50
N ALA A 86 8.40 -14.66 6.37
CA ALA A 86 9.65 -13.97 6.04
C ALA A 86 10.78 -14.97 5.74
N ALA A 87 10.98 -15.97 6.60
CA ALA A 87 11.99 -17.02 6.41
C ALA A 87 11.74 -17.83 5.13
N PHE A 88 10.47 -18.16 4.84
CA PHE A 88 10.09 -18.82 3.60
C PHE A 88 10.50 -17.94 2.41
N THR A 89 10.03 -16.69 2.38
CA THR A 89 10.32 -15.72 1.31
C THR A 89 11.83 -15.53 1.10
N GLU A 90 12.61 -15.43 2.18
CA GLU A 90 14.07 -15.36 2.15
C GLU A 90 14.72 -16.61 1.53
N GLY A 91 14.18 -17.81 1.78
CA GLY A 91 14.74 -19.06 1.31
C GLY A 91 14.45 -19.40 -0.14
N TRP A 92 13.22 -19.17 -0.62
CA TRP A 92 12.80 -19.61 -1.96
C TRP A 92 12.99 -18.52 -3.02
N LEU A 93 12.65 -17.28 -2.70
CA LEU A 93 12.52 -16.21 -3.68
C LEU A 93 13.85 -15.85 -4.37
N PRO A 94 15.04 -15.93 -3.72
CA PRO A 94 16.32 -15.69 -4.41
C PRO A 94 16.63 -16.68 -5.53
N ASN A 95 16.04 -17.87 -5.45
CA ASN A 95 16.22 -18.94 -6.41
C ASN A 95 15.07 -18.98 -7.44
N ALA A 96 14.12 -18.02 -7.37
CA ALA A 96 13.02 -17.94 -8.31
C ALA A 96 13.49 -17.30 -9.62
N ASP A 97 13.73 -18.13 -10.63
CA ASP A 97 14.06 -17.67 -11.98
C ASP A 97 12.82 -17.11 -12.72
N PRO A 98 13.01 -16.43 -13.87
CA PRO A 98 11.90 -15.90 -14.65
C PRO A 98 10.89 -16.94 -15.13
N GLU A 99 11.31 -18.19 -15.35
CA GLU A 99 10.43 -19.28 -15.79
C GLU A 99 9.46 -19.65 -14.66
N LEU A 100 9.97 -19.84 -13.44
CA LEU A 100 9.16 -20.09 -12.26
C LEU A 100 8.20 -18.93 -12.00
N LEU A 101 8.69 -17.69 -12.02
CA LEU A 101 7.84 -16.51 -11.80
C LEU A 101 6.78 -16.34 -12.89
N GLY A 102 7.05 -16.80 -14.12
CA GLY A 102 6.10 -16.82 -15.23
C GLY A 102 5.06 -17.94 -15.14
N SER A 103 5.34 -19.02 -14.41
CA SER A 103 4.45 -20.18 -14.31
C SER A 103 3.11 -19.85 -13.66
N LYS A 104 2.03 -20.48 -14.15
CA LYS A 104 0.62 -20.22 -13.77
C LYS A 104 -0.02 -21.47 -13.16
N PRO A 105 0.24 -21.77 -11.88
CA PRO A 105 -0.35 -22.95 -11.25
C PRO A 105 -1.88 -22.78 -11.04
N ASP A 106 -2.62 -23.88 -11.09
CA ASP A 106 -4.09 -23.89 -11.03
C ASP A 106 -4.65 -23.19 -9.78
N PHE A 107 -3.97 -23.34 -8.62
CA PHE A 107 -4.41 -22.74 -7.36
C PHE A 107 -4.34 -21.21 -7.33
N LEU A 108 -3.63 -20.58 -8.28
CA LEU A 108 -3.61 -19.12 -8.45
C LEU A 108 -4.67 -18.63 -9.46
N GLY A 109 -5.60 -19.49 -9.90
CA GLY A 109 -6.70 -19.09 -10.78
C GLY A 109 -6.24 -18.54 -12.13
N GLY A 110 -5.08 -19.00 -12.61
CA GLY A 110 -4.47 -18.56 -13.87
C GLY A 110 -3.59 -17.29 -13.76
N GLU A 111 -3.31 -16.81 -12.55
CA GLU A 111 -2.24 -15.83 -12.29
C GLU A 111 -0.88 -16.52 -12.27
N SER A 112 0.15 -15.80 -12.70
CA SER A 112 1.52 -16.31 -12.57
C SER A 112 2.03 -16.18 -11.14
N ILE A 113 3.04 -16.97 -10.76
CA ILE A 113 3.68 -16.87 -9.43
C ILE A 113 4.17 -15.44 -9.18
N GLY A 114 4.79 -14.79 -10.16
CA GLY A 114 5.22 -13.39 -10.05
C GLY A 114 4.05 -12.42 -9.85
N THR A 115 2.88 -12.71 -10.42
CA THR A 115 1.61 -11.98 -10.17
C THR A 115 1.12 -12.19 -8.75
N GLY A 116 1.17 -13.42 -8.24
CA GLY A 116 0.89 -13.72 -6.84
C GLY A 116 1.80 -12.99 -5.87
N VAL A 117 3.12 -12.96 -6.12
CA VAL A 117 4.09 -12.23 -5.28
C VAL A 117 3.79 -10.74 -5.27
N MET A 118 3.52 -10.12 -6.41
CA MET A 118 3.16 -8.70 -6.44
C MET A 118 1.81 -8.43 -5.76
N ARG A 119 0.82 -9.31 -5.94
CA ARG A 119 -0.44 -9.23 -5.19
C ARG A 119 -0.19 -9.22 -3.69
N ALA A 120 0.60 -10.16 -3.18
CA ALA A 120 0.95 -10.25 -1.76
C ALA A 120 1.67 -8.99 -1.27
N THR A 121 2.60 -8.46 -2.06
CA THR A 121 3.27 -7.17 -1.79
C THR A 121 2.27 -6.03 -1.63
N LEU A 122 1.44 -5.77 -2.64
CA LEU A 122 0.48 -4.64 -2.62
C LEU A 122 -0.57 -4.81 -1.51
N HIS A 123 -1.01 -6.05 -1.28
CA HIS A 123 -1.93 -6.40 -0.20
C HIS A 123 -1.32 -6.16 1.18
N THR A 124 -0.03 -6.44 1.36
CA THR A 124 0.68 -6.14 2.61
C THR A 124 0.72 -4.64 2.88
N TRP A 125 0.99 -3.81 1.87
CA TRP A 125 0.95 -2.34 2.02
C TRP A 125 -0.44 -1.79 2.31
N PHE A 126 -1.48 -2.39 1.73
CA PHE A 126 -2.85 -2.08 2.12
C PHE A 126 -3.04 -2.33 3.63
N HIS A 127 -2.66 -3.51 4.14
CA HIS A 127 -2.82 -3.79 5.57
C HIS A 127 -1.89 -2.95 6.46
N CYS A 128 -0.72 -2.48 5.98
CA CYS A 128 0.05 -1.47 6.71
C CYS A 128 -0.79 -0.22 7.02
N GLY A 129 -1.54 0.28 6.03
CA GLY A 129 -2.42 1.44 6.21
C GLY A 129 -3.61 1.18 7.12
N GLU A 130 -4.24 0.01 6.99
CA GLU A 130 -5.33 -0.40 7.88
C GLU A 130 -4.86 -0.53 9.33
N ILE A 131 -3.70 -1.15 9.55
CA ILE A 131 -3.07 -1.26 10.88
C ILE A 131 -2.72 0.13 11.41
N ASN A 132 -2.17 1.02 10.58
CA ASN A 132 -1.90 2.39 11.00
C ASN A 132 -3.17 3.11 11.47
N ALA A 133 -4.30 2.94 10.76
CA ALA A 133 -5.58 3.48 11.18
C ALA A 133 -6.01 2.92 12.55
N VAL A 134 -6.01 1.60 12.72
CA VAL A 134 -6.39 0.95 13.99
C VAL A 134 -5.50 1.41 15.14
N ARG A 135 -4.19 1.51 14.92
CA ARG A 135 -3.23 2.01 15.90
C ARG A 135 -3.54 3.45 16.31
N GLN A 136 -3.81 4.34 15.35
CA GLN A 136 -4.23 5.70 15.66
C GLN A 136 -5.53 5.73 16.48
N LEU A 137 -6.51 4.88 16.16
CA LEU A 137 -7.76 4.78 16.93
C LEU A 137 -7.51 4.35 18.38
N LEU A 138 -6.52 3.48 18.60
CA LEU A 138 -6.03 3.06 19.92
C LEU A 138 -5.17 4.13 20.64
N GLY A 139 -4.92 5.27 20.01
CA GLY A 139 -4.13 6.36 20.61
C GLY A 139 -2.61 6.23 20.41
N HIS A 140 -2.16 5.33 19.53
CA HIS A 140 -0.75 5.30 19.12
C HIS A 140 -0.44 6.51 18.22
N PRO A 141 0.82 7.00 18.24
CA PRO A 141 1.26 7.97 17.26
C PRO A 141 1.16 7.39 15.84
N GLU A 142 0.98 8.28 14.87
CA GLU A 142 1.04 7.90 13.46
C GLU A 142 2.42 7.33 13.13
N ILE A 143 2.43 6.17 12.46
CA ILE A 143 3.68 5.55 12.05
C ILE A 143 4.19 6.28 10.81
N ALA A 144 5.50 6.56 10.78
CA ALA A 144 6.12 7.04 9.56
C ALA A 144 5.90 6.02 8.43
N PHE A 145 5.18 6.44 7.37
CA PHE A 145 4.75 5.59 6.25
C PHE A 145 5.84 4.64 5.76
N LEU A 146 7.06 5.14 5.60
CA LEU A 146 8.17 4.37 5.05
C LEU A 146 9.46 4.62 5.81
N GLY A 147 10.21 3.55 6.07
CA GLY A 147 11.58 3.60 6.54
C GLY A 147 12.53 4.15 5.47
N ASN A 148 13.83 3.91 5.62
CA ASN A 148 14.79 4.38 4.62
C ASN A 148 14.75 3.50 3.35
N ILE A 149 13.91 3.87 2.37
CA ILE A 149 13.80 3.11 1.10
C ILE A 149 15.13 3.03 0.37
N THR A 150 15.98 4.06 0.47
CA THR A 150 17.18 4.15 -0.35
C THR A 150 18.24 3.14 0.06
N GLU A 151 18.22 2.72 1.33
CA GLU A 151 19.13 1.69 1.86
C GLU A 151 18.66 0.27 1.53
N HIS A 152 17.37 0.07 1.29
CA HIS A 152 16.77 -1.27 1.19
C HIS A 152 16.15 -1.60 -0.17
N LEU A 153 15.78 -0.59 -0.96
CA LEU A 153 15.05 -0.73 -2.21
C LEU A 153 15.37 0.42 -3.18
N GLU A 154 16.63 0.51 -3.64
CA GLU A 154 17.03 1.47 -4.67
C GLU A 154 16.79 0.95 -6.10
N TRP A 155 16.29 1.80 -6.99
CA TRP A 155 16.18 1.52 -8.42
C TRP A 155 17.55 1.19 -9.05
N ARG A 156 17.62 0.10 -9.82
CA ARG A 156 18.85 -0.33 -10.55
C ARG A 156 18.66 -0.35 -12.07
N ASP A 157 19.72 -0.15 -12.84
CA ASP A 157 19.69 -0.29 -14.30
C ASP A 157 19.24 -1.71 -14.70
N PRO A 158 18.25 -1.87 -15.62
CA PRO A 158 17.77 -3.17 -16.06
C PRO A 158 18.66 -3.91 -17.06
N ALA A 159 19.78 -3.35 -17.53
CA ALA A 159 20.68 -4.06 -18.45
C ALA A 159 21.01 -5.48 -17.93
N GLY A 160 20.46 -6.50 -18.60
CA GLY A 160 20.67 -7.91 -18.30
C GLY A 160 19.71 -8.57 -17.29
N ARG A 161 18.62 -7.92 -16.87
CA ARG A 161 17.61 -8.50 -15.96
C ARG A 161 16.29 -8.69 -16.72
N GLY A 162 15.73 -9.91 -16.70
CA GLY A 162 14.60 -10.38 -17.52
C GLY A 162 13.24 -9.73 -17.25
N THR A 163 12.16 -10.48 -17.46
CA THR A 163 10.76 -10.03 -17.35
C THR A 163 10.42 -9.43 -15.99
N THR A 164 9.74 -8.28 -15.97
CA THR A 164 9.31 -7.58 -14.74
C THR A 164 7.98 -6.84 -14.95
N TYR A 165 7.52 -6.14 -13.92
CA TYR A 165 6.44 -5.18 -14.03
C TYR A 165 6.95 -3.86 -14.59
N ARG A 166 6.21 -3.31 -15.55
CA ARG A 166 6.47 -1.96 -16.00
C ARG A 166 6.04 -0.97 -14.91
N PRO A 167 6.87 0.03 -14.57
CA PRO A 167 6.52 1.02 -13.55
C PRO A 167 5.24 1.79 -13.88
N ASP A 168 4.94 2.01 -15.17
CA ASP A 168 3.71 2.68 -15.59
C ASP A 168 2.46 1.86 -15.30
N ASP A 169 2.48 0.55 -15.54
CA ASP A 169 1.36 -0.33 -15.19
C ASP A 169 1.13 -0.38 -13.66
N LEU A 170 2.21 -0.41 -12.87
CA LEU A 170 2.12 -0.37 -11.41
C LEU A 170 1.50 0.95 -10.91
N ALA A 171 1.94 2.09 -11.45
CA ALA A 171 1.41 3.41 -11.10
C ALA A 171 -0.07 3.54 -11.46
N ARG A 172 -0.44 3.19 -12.70
CA ARG A 172 -1.85 3.18 -13.14
C ARG A 172 -2.71 2.29 -12.27
N PHE A 173 -2.21 1.08 -11.95
CA PHE A 173 -2.95 0.15 -11.11
C PHE A 173 -3.17 0.74 -9.71
N ALA A 174 -2.13 1.23 -9.04
CA ALA A 174 -2.25 1.83 -7.70
C ALA A 174 -3.24 3.01 -7.66
N ILE A 175 -3.13 3.95 -8.61
CA ILE A 175 -4.05 5.10 -8.71
C ILE A 175 -5.49 4.63 -8.92
N SER A 176 -5.70 3.65 -9.80
CA SER A 176 -7.03 3.12 -10.09
C SER A 176 -7.67 2.38 -8.91
N GLU A 177 -6.86 1.73 -8.07
CA GLU A 177 -7.33 0.99 -6.91
C GLU A 177 -7.65 1.94 -5.75
N PHE A 178 -6.88 3.02 -5.58
CA PHE A 178 -7.25 4.12 -4.69
C PHE A 178 -8.56 4.77 -5.13
N GLU A 179 -8.71 5.08 -6.43
CA GLU A 179 -9.95 5.61 -7.00
C GLU A 179 -11.15 4.67 -6.76
N ARG A 180 -10.95 3.36 -6.93
CA ARG A 180 -11.96 2.34 -6.63
C ARG A 180 -12.36 2.38 -5.14
N GLY A 181 -11.38 2.55 -4.25
CA GLY A 181 -11.58 2.70 -2.81
C GLY A 181 -12.34 3.96 -2.40
N LEU A 182 -12.53 4.94 -3.30
CA LEU A 182 -13.30 6.16 -3.06
C LEU A 182 -14.74 6.11 -3.61
N LYS A 183 -15.11 5.07 -4.35
CA LYS A 183 -16.45 4.95 -4.95
C LYS A 183 -17.54 4.78 -3.90
N GLY A 184 -18.66 5.46 -4.10
CA GLY A 184 -19.84 5.37 -3.22
C GLY A 184 -19.77 6.19 -1.92
N LEU A 185 -18.72 7.00 -1.72
CA LEU A 185 -18.66 7.96 -0.61
C LEU A 185 -19.57 9.15 -0.87
N THR A 186 -20.39 9.49 0.12
CA THR A 186 -21.12 10.77 0.19
C THR A 186 -20.18 11.91 0.61
N ALA A 187 -20.63 13.16 0.44
CA ALA A 187 -19.86 14.32 0.88
C ALA A 187 -19.69 14.34 2.41
N GLU A 188 -20.74 13.97 3.14
CA GLU A 188 -20.77 13.90 4.60
C GLU A 188 -19.79 12.86 5.14
N GLU A 189 -19.78 11.65 4.56
CA GLU A 189 -18.85 10.59 4.97
C GLU A 189 -17.41 10.96 4.64
N ALA A 190 -17.17 11.56 3.48
CA ALA A 190 -15.81 11.84 3.03
C ALA A 190 -15.11 12.90 3.90
N VAL A 191 -15.87 13.86 4.46
CA VAL A 191 -15.33 14.88 5.37
C VAL A 191 -15.37 14.44 6.84
N ALA A 192 -16.02 13.33 7.15
CA ALA A 192 -16.09 12.82 8.51
C ALA A 192 -14.70 12.48 9.05
N ARG A 193 -14.50 12.74 10.34
CA ARG A 193 -13.26 12.45 11.06
C ARG A 193 -13.55 11.52 12.23
N VAL A 194 -12.93 10.34 12.20
CA VAL A 194 -13.08 9.30 13.22
C VAL A 194 -12.35 9.72 14.50
N ALA A 195 -13.00 9.53 15.65
CA ALA A 195 -12.43 9.86 16.95
C ALA A 195 -11.37 8.83 17.38
N LYS A 196 -10.29 9.30 18.00
CA LYS A 196 -9.22 8.46 18.57
C LYS A 196 -9.40 8.33 20.09
N ALA A 197 -8.78 7.32 20.69
CA ALA A 197 -8.82 7.08 22.14
C ALA A 197 -8.25 8.25 22.97
N ASP A 198 -7.31 9.02 22.43
CA ASP A 198 -6.71 10.20 23.09
C ASP A 198 -7.57 11.47 23.01
N GLY A 199 -8.78 11.39 22.44
CA GLY A 199 -9.69 12.51 22.25
C GLY A 199 -9.42 13.36 21.01
N THR A 200 -8.35 13.07 20.26
CA THR A 200 -8.10 13.68 18.95
C THR A 200 -8.90 12.98 17.86
N ARG A 201 -8.66 13.33 16.59
CA ARG A 201 -9.37 12.75 15.44
C ARG A 201 -8.40 12.41 14.32
N MET A 202 -8.65 11.30 13.64
CA MET A 202 -7.96 10.97 12.39
C MET A 202 -8.20 12.05 11.33
N ASN A 203 -7.34 12.09 10.31
CA ASN A 203 -7.63 12.85 9.11
C ASN A 203 -8.91 12.32 8.44
N SER A 204 -9.57 13.14 7.64
CA SER A 204 -10.75 12.73 6.87
C SER A 204 -10.34 12.05 5.57
N ILE A 205 -11.26 11.32 4.93
CA ILE A 205 -11.00 10.70 3.63
C ILE A 205 -10.68 11.76 2.57
N THR A 206 -11.33 12.93 2.59
CA THR A 206 -11.00 14.03 1.67
C THR A 206 -9.60 14.58 1.93
N TRP A 207 -9.15 14.63 3.19
CA TRP A 207 -7.78 15.02 3.50
C TRP A 207 -6.77 14.00 2.96
N THR A 208 -7.00 12.70 3.14
CA THR A 208 -6.16 11.63 2.57
C THR A 208 -6.14 11.66 1.05
N MET A 209 -7.27 11.96 0.41
CA MET A 209 -7.36 12.15 -1.04
C MET A 209 -6.51 13.34 -1.52
N GLY A 210 -6.57 14.46 -0.82
CA GLY A 210 -5.69 15.61 -1.07
C GLY A 210 -4.22 15.26 -0.91
N HIS A 211 -3.86 14.55 0.18
CA HIS A 211 -2.50 14.10 0.48
C HIS A 211 -1.91 13.22 -0.63
N VAL A 212 -2.64 12.17 -1.04
CA VAL A 212 -2.22 11.29 -2.14
C VAL A 212 -2.09 12.08 -3.45
N SER A 213 -3.04 12.97 -3.75
CA SER A 213 -2.99 13.81 -4.95
C SER A 213 -1.76 14.73 -4.96
N THR A 214 -1.45 15.37 -3.84
CA THR A 214 -0.26 16.21 -3.68
C THR A 214 1.02 15.42 -3.92
N GLY A 215 1.10 14.17 -3.41
CA GLY A 215 2.23 13.27 -3.68
C GLY A 215 2.45 13.03 -5.17
N TRP A 216 1.40 12.65 -5.91
CA TRP A 216 1.50 12.44 -7.36
C TRP A 216 1.81 13.70 -8.16
N LEU A 217 1.34 14.88 -7.72
CA LEU A 217 1.69 16.16 -8.34
C LEU A 217 3.15 16.55 -8.07
N PHE A 218 3.68 16.20 -6.90
CA PHE A 218 5.10 16.33 -6.60
C PHE A 218 5.94 15.40 -7.49
N ASP A 219 5.51 14.16 -7.68
CA ASP A 219 6.19 13.23 -8.60
C ASP A 219 6.13 13.72 -10.05
N TYR A 220 5.01 14.29 -10.50
CA TYR A 220 4.94 14.96 -11.79
C TYR A 220 6.06 16.01 -11.93
N ALA A 221 6.17 16.93 -10.97
CA ALA A 221 7.20 17.98 -10.99
C ALA A 221 8.62 17.37 -10.99
N LEU A 222 8.86 16.32 -10.21
CA LEU A 222 10.12 15.60 -10.19
C LEU A 222 10.42 14.89 -11.51
N MET A 223 9.45 14.28 -12.16
CA MET A 223 9.64 13.47 -13.38
C MET A 223 9.79 14.34 -14.64
N THR A 224 9.03 15.43 -14.74
CA THR A 224 9.06 16.32 -15.91
C THR A 224 10.04 17.47 -15.75
N GLY A 225 10.31 17.88 -14.51
CA GLY A 225 11.21 19.00 -14.18
C GLY A 225 10.47 20.33 -14.26
N GLU A 226 9.17 20.27 -14.55
CA GLU A 226 8.28 21.41 -14.51
C GLU A 226 8.03 21.83 -13.07
N ARG A 227 7.96 23.15 -12.86
CA ARG A 227 7.55 23.68 -11.56
C ARG A 227 6.04 23.56 -11.44
N PHE A 228 5.59 22.69 -10.55
CA PHE A 228 4.20 22.66 -10.15
C PHE A 228 3.98 23.61 -8.98
N GLN A 229 3.06 24.57 -9.12
CA GLN A 229 2.61 25.38 -8.00
C GLN A 229 1.52 24.62 -7.25
N PHE A 230 1.85 24.12 -6.06
CA PHE A 230 0.82 23.68 -5.13
C PHE A 230 -0.10 24.88 -4.81
N GLY A 231 -1.40 24.63 -4.71
CA GLY A 231 -2.34 25.65 -4.25
C GLY A 231 -1.99 26.13 -2.84
N GLU A 232 -2.73 27.12 -2.33
CA GLU A 232 -2.50 27.69 -0.98
C GLU A 232 -2.52 26.64 0.13
N ARG A 233 -3.27 25.55 -0.12
CA ARG A 233 -3.36 24.42 0.79
C ARG A 233 -2.45 23.27 0.35
N VAL A 234 -1.53 22.94 1.24
CA VAL A 234 -0.58 21.84 1.07
C VAL A 234 -0.95 20.70 2.01
N PHE A 235 -1.12 19.49 1.48
CA PHE A 235 -1.49 18.31 2.23
C PHE A 235 -0.27 17.46 2.58
N PHE A 236 0.79 18.03 3.15
CA PHE A 236 1.93 17.24 3.63
C PHE A 236 2.57 17.84 4.87
N GLY A 237 3.25 16.98 5.64
CA GLY A 237 4.14 17.36 6.71
C GLY A 237 3.51 17.45 8.10
N PRO A 238 4.33 17.43 9.16
CA PRO A 238 3.86 17.57 10.54
C PRO A 238 3.10 18.90 10.72
N GLY A 239 1.91 18.84 11.33
CA GLY A 239 1.12 20.04 11.63
C GLY A 239 0.36 20.64 10.44
N ALA A 240 0.30 19.94 9.31
CA ALA A 240 -0.59 20.32 8.21
C ALA A 240 -2.05 20.47 8.70
N ASP A 241 -2.76 21.47 8.16
CA ASP A 241 -4.13 21.79 8.58
C ASP A 241 -5.04 20.56 8.44
N PRO A 242 -5.61 20.05 9.54
CA PRO A 242 -6.43 18.84 9.53
C PRO A 242 -7.91 19.12 9.17
N THR A 243 -8.27 20.35 8.80
CA THR A 243 -9.62 20.74 8.40
C THR A 243 -10.06 19.95 7.17
N PRO A 244 -11.14 19.16 7.16
CA PRO A 244 -11.52 18.39 5.97
C PRO A 244 -11.72 19.29 4.74
N PRO A 245 -11.01 19.07 3.62
CA PRO A 245 -11.31 19.77 2.36
C PRO A 245 -12.63 19.26 1.76
N ILE A 246 -13.22 20.06 0.87
CA ILE A 246 -14.48 19.70 0.20
C ILE A 246 -14.24 18.54 -0.77
N LEU A 247 -15.13 17.54 -0.76
CA LEU A 247 -14.97 16.33 -1.58
C LEU A 247 -14.84 16.65 -3.07
N GLU A 248 -15.65 17.56 -3.60
CA GLU A 248 -15.60 17.89 -5.03
C GLU A 248 -14.27 18.53 -5.45
N GLU A 249 -13.72 19.42 -4.62
CA GLU A 249 -12.40 20.02 -4.87
C GLU A 249 -11.31 18.94 -4.90
N MET A 250 -11.37 17.97 -3.99
CA MET A 250 -10.41 16.87 -3.95
C MET A 250 -10.58 15.90 -5.12
N ARG A 251 -11.82 15.70 -5.62
CA ARG A 251 -12.06 14.95 -6.87
C ARG A 251 -11.41 15.62 -8.06
N VAL A 252 -11.55 16.94 -8.19
CA VAL A 252 -10.88 17.71 -9.25
C VAL A 252 -9.36 17.60 -9.13
N MET A 253 -8.81 17.79 -7.93
CA MET A 253 -7.36 17.71 -7.69
C MET A 253 -6.81 16.31 -8.00
N PHE A 254 -7.50 15.25 -7.58
CA PHE A 254 -7.09 13.87 -7.86
C PHE A 254 -7.19 13.55 -9.36
N ALA A 255 -8.24 14.00 -10.04
CA ALA A 255 -8.37 13.85 -11.49
C ALA A 255 -7.25 14.59 -12.25
N GLN A 256 -6.86 15.78 -11.78
CA GLN A 256 -5.72 16.51 -12.32
C GLN A 256 -4.42 15.74 -12.10
N ALA A 257 -4.15 15.27 -10.88
CA ALA A 257 -2.96 14.48 -10.56
C ALA A 257 -2.86 13.25 -11.47
N LYS A 258 -3.94 12.47 -11.58
CA LYS A 258 -4.04 11.32 -12.49
C LYS A 258 -3.78 11.71 -13.94
N SER A 259 -4.41 12.78 -14.43
CA SER A 259 -4.23 13.24 -15.81
C SER A 259 -2.77 13.63 -16.11
N LEU A 260 -2.12 14.34 -15.19
CA LEU A 260 -0.71 14.73 -15.33
C LEU A 260 0.20 13.51 -15.21
N THR A 261 -0.11 12.54 -14.35
CA THR A 261 0.64 11.29 -14.28
C THR A 261 0.65 10.57 -15.62
N GLU A 262 -0.49 10.48 -16.31
CA GLU A 262 -0.56 9.84 -17.63
C GLU A 262 0.28 10.54 -18.71
N THR A 263 0.59 11.85 -18.58
CA THR A 263 1.36 12.55 -19.62
C THR A 263 2.84 12.20 -19.62
N TRP A 264 3.42 11.80 -18.47
CA TRP A 264 4.85 11.48 -18.38
C TRP A 264 5.15 9.99 -18.18
N LEU A 265 4.17 9.17 -17.78
CA LEU A 265 4.38 7.74 -17.59
C LEU A 265 4.94 7.03 -18.84
N PRO A 266 4.54 7.34 -20.09
CA PRO A 266 5.16 6.75 -21.28
C PRO A 266 6.65 7.09 -21.43
N ASP A 267 7.09 8.22 -20.87
CA ASP A 267 8.47 8.71 -20.94
C ASP A 267 9.31 8.28 -19.72
N ALA A 268 8.76 7.45 -18.83
CA ALA A 268 9.44 6.88 -17.66
C ALA A 268 10.48 5.80 -18.07
N THR A 269 11.44 6.18 -18.91
CA THR A 269 12.51 5.31 -19.40
C THR A 269 13.47 4.92 -18.28
N ASP A 270 14.23 3.85 -18.50
CA ASP A 270 15.22 3.42 -17.52
C ASP A 270 16.31 4.47 -17.26
N GLU A 271 16.66 5.26 -18.28
CA GLU A 271 17.57 6.39 -18.14
C GLU A 271 16.98 7.45 -17.20
N LEU A 272 15.72 7.85 -17.42
CA LEU A 272 15.03 8.81 -16.56
C LEU A 272 14.91 8.28 -15.13
N LEU A 273 14.44 7.04 -14.96
CA LEU A 273 14.23 6.43 -13.65
C LEU A 273 15.54 6.16 -12.90
N SER A 274 16.66 6.03 -13.61
CA SER A 274 17.99 5.91 -12.99
C SER A 274 18.62 7.25 -12.62
N SER A 275 18.10 8.35 -13.16
CA SER A 275 18.57 9.70 -12.84
C SER A 275 18.11 10.16 -11.45
N LYS A 276 18.79 11.19 -10.94
CA LYS A 276 18.41 11.94 -9.74
C LYS A 276 18.17 13.38 -10.14
N ARG A 277 17.28 14.08 -9.44
CA ARG A 277 17.09 15.53 -9.63
C ARG A 277 17.22 16.23 -8.30
N ASP A 278 17.86 17.40 -8.32
CA ASP A 278 17.95 18.23 -7.14
C ASP A 278 16.66 19.04 -6.98
N PHE A 279 15.83 18.59 -6.05
CA PHE A 279 14.60 19.24 -5.62
C PHE A 279 14.64 19.57 -4.12
N GLY A 280 15.85 19.73 -3.57
CA GLY A 280 16.10 19.99 -2.16
C GLY A 280 16.60 18.76 -1.38
N PRO A 281 16.73 18.86 -0.05
CA PRO A 281 17.40 17.84 0.78
C PRO A 281 16.73 16.45 0.79
N GLN A 282 15.49 16.34 0.29
CA GLN A 282 14.77 15.07 0.11
C GLN A 282 15.04 14.40 -1.25
N ALA A 283 15.70 15.09 -2.18
CA ALA A 283 15.84 14.68 -3.57
C ALA A 283 17.13 13.88 -3.85
N ALA A 284 17.59 13.11 -2.86
CA ALA A 284 18.78 12.26 -2.98
C ALA A 284 18.49 10.90 -3.65
N GLU A 285 17.22 10.59 -3.91
CA GLU A 285 16.77 9.30 -4.44
C GLU A 285 16.78 9.29 -5.97
N LYS A 286 16.93 8.11 -6.57
CA LYS A 286 16.66 7.93 -8.00
C LYS A 286 15.17 8.10 -8.27
N LEU A 287 14.81 8.63 -9.43
CA LEU A 287 13.40 8.87 -9.79
C LEU A 287 12.57 7.57 -9.79
N GLY A 288 13.15 6.43 -10.20
CA GLY A 288 12.48 5.13 -10.09
C GLY A 288 12.19 4.71 -8.66
N THR A 289 13.03 5.11 -7.70
CA THR A 289 12.79 4.90 -6.27
C THR A 289 11.67 5.77 -5.76
N GLN A 290 11.65 7.04 -6.16
CA GLN A 290 10.56 7.95 -5.84
C GLN A 290 9.21 7.46 -6.39
N LEU A 291 9.17 6.98 -7.63
CA LEU A 291 7.95 6.41 -8.21
C LEU A 291 7.44 5.21 -7.40
N MET A 292 8.35 4.34 -6.98
CA MET A 292 7.96 3.16 -6.21
C MET A 292 7.48 3.54 -4.81
N ARG A 293 8.11 4.53 -4.17
CA ARG A 293 7.59 5.14 -2.94
C ARG A 293 6.16 5.63 -3.14
N ALA A 294 5.86 6.36 -4.21
CA ALA A 294 4.52 6.87 -4.49
C ALA A 294 3.47 5.77 -4.69
N ILE A 295 3.85 4.69 -5.38
CA ILE A 295 3.00 3.51 -5.58
C ILE A 295 2.68 2.85 -4.23
N LEU A 296 3.69 2.54 -3.41
CA LEU A 296 3.48 1.88 -2.11
C LEU A 296 2.71 2.80 -1.15
N HIS A 297 2.94 4.11 -1.23
CA HIS A 297 2.25 5.13 -0.44
C HIS A 297 0.77 5.20 -0.77
N THR A 298 0.44 5.12 -2.05
CA THR A 298 -0.94 5.04 -2.51
C THR A 298 -1.64 3.80 -1.94
N TRP A 299 -0.97 2.64 -1.91
CA TRP A 299 -1.54 1.42 -1.32
C TRP A 299 -1.75 1.53 0.19
N PHE A 300 -0.79 2.12 0.92
CA PHE A 300 -0.94 2.40 2.34
C PHE A 300 -2.17 3.27 2.61
N HIS A 301 -2.31 4.41 1.93
CA HIS A 301 -3.48 5.26 2.12
C HIS A 301 -4.79 4.68 1.56
N THR A 302 -4.72 3.72 0.63
CA THR A 302 -5.88 2.93 0.21
C THR A 302 -6.40 2.08 1.38
N GLY A 303 -5.51 1.42 2.12
CA GLY A 303 -5.86 0.63 3.30
C GLY A 303 -6.35 1.48 4.48
N GLU A 304 -5.67 2.60 4.75
CA GLU A 304 -6.13 3.57 5.77
C GLU A 304 -7.52 4.12 5.44
N THR A 305 -7.76 4.44 4.16
CA THR A 305 -9.09 4.87 3.69
C THR A 305 -10.13 3.77 3.87
N ASN A 306 -9.80 2.51 3.55
CA ASN A 306 -10.72 1.39 3.79
C ASN A 306 -11.07 1.24 5.28
N ALA A 307 -10.10 1.36 6.17
CA ALA A 307 -10.37 1.32 7.61
C ALA A 307 -11.32 2.42 8.05
N MET A 308 -11.10 3.67 7.60
CA MET A 308 -12.00 4.79 7.88
C MET A 308 -13.41 4.52 7.35
N ARG A 309 -13.54 3.98 6.13
CA ARG A 309 -14.84 3.60 5.55
C ARG A 309 -15.57 2.57 6.40
N GLN A 310 -14.87 1.53 6.84
CA GLN A 310 -15.45 0.51 7.70
C GLN A 310 -15.92 1.10 9.05
N MET A 311 -15.15 2.01 9.64
CA MET A 311 -15.57 2.73 10.85
C MET A 311 -16.83 3.57 10.63
N LEU A 312 -17.02 4.11 9.43
CA LEU A 312 -18.24 4.81 9.01
C LEU A 312 -19.40 3.88 8.64
N GLY A 313 -19.24 2.56 8.76
CA GLY A 313 -20.29 1.57 8.53
C GLY A 313 -20.32 0.97 7.13
N HIS A 314 -19.33 1.26 6.29
CA HIS A 314 -19.20 0.59 4.98
C HIS A 314 -18.73 -0.86 5.17
N GLY A 315 -19.13 -1.73 4.23
CA GLY A 315 -18.52 -3.04 4.10
C GLY A 315 -17.05 -2.94 3.69
N GLU A 316 -16.29 -3.99 3.97
CA GLU A 316 -14.93 -4.13 3.48
C GLU A 316 -14.91 -4.17 1.94
N ILE A 317 -14.03 -3.38 1.34
CA ILE A 317 -13.80 -3.45 -0.11
C ILE A 317 -12.84 -4.61 -0.40
N GLN A 318 -12.95 -5.21 -1.59
CA GLN A 318 -11.92 -6.12 -2.07
C GLN A 318 -10.55 -5.41 -2.03
N PHE A 319 -9.57 -5.99 -1.33
CA PHE A 319 -8.25 -5.39 -1.06
C PHE A 319 -7.52 -4.99 -2.34
N VAL A 320 -7.03 -5.98 -3.08
CA VAL A 320 -6.42 -5.84 -4.40
C VAL A 320 -7.44 -6.32 -5.42
N GLY A 321 -7.84 -5.44 -6.33
CA GLY A 321 -8.72 -5.78 -7.45
C GLY A 321 -8.11 -6.83 -8.37
N ARG A 322 -8.85 -7.17 -9.41
CA ARG A 322 -8.38 -8.10 -10.45
C ARG A 322 -7.11 -7.55 -11.10
N MET A 323 -6.00 -8.28 -11.00
CA MET A 323 -4.74 -7.93 -11.68
C MET A 323 -4.66 -8.53 -13.09
N ARG A 324 -5.25 -9.70 -13.32
CA ARG A 324 -5.25 -10.34 -14.65
C ARG A 324 -5.79 -9.40 -15.75
N GLY A 325 -4.98 -9.18 -16.79
CA GLY A 325 -5.26 -8.24 -17.88
C GLY A 325 -5.07 -6.76 -17.55
N ARG A 326 -4.56 -6.42 -16.36
CA ARG A 326 -4.29 -5.04 -15.90
C ARG A 326 -2.87 -4.85 -15.37
N LEU A 327 -2.33 -5.87 -14.71
CA LEU A 327 -1.00 -5.90 -14.11
C LEU A 327 -0.55 -7.37 -13.97
N GLU A 328 0.23 -7.88 -14.92
CA GLU A 328 0.74 -9.26 -14.89
C GLU A 328 2.26 -9.28 -14.99
N TYR A 329 2.88 -10.20 -14.25
CA TYR A 329 4.32 -10.42 -14.35
C TYR A 329 4.70 -10.85 -15.77
N GLY A 330 5.59 -10.11 -16.42
CA GLY A 330 6.08 -10.41 -17.76
C GLY A 330 5.17 -9.94 -18.90
N GLY A 331 4.41 -8.86 -18.73
CA GLY A 331 3.64 -8.26 -19.81
C GLY A 331 4.51 -7.55 -20.86
N ALA A 332 4.88 -8.27 -21.92
CA ALA A 332 4.58 -7.78 -23.28
C ALA A 332 3.50 -8.73 -23.83
N ALA A 333 2.37 -8.16 -24.24
CA ALA A 333 1.49 -8.84 -25.18
C ALA A 333 2.23 -9.03 -26.50
#